data_AF-A0A1X0DYF9-F1
#
_entry.id   AF-A0A1X0DYF9-F1
#
_cell.length_a   1.000
_cell.length_b   1.000
_cell.length_c   1.000
_cell.angle_alpha   90.00
_cell.angle_beta   90.00
_cell.angle_gamma   90.00
#
_symmetry.space_group_name_H-M   'P 1'
#
loop_
_entity.id
_entity.type
_entity.pdbx_description
1 polymer ?
#
loop_
_entity_poly.entity_id
_entity_poly.type
_entity_poly.pdbx_seq_one_letter_code
_entity_poly.pdbx_strand_id
1 'polypeptide(L)'
;MTTMSDLARWLHRNVTAIAADEGFDVCFSEIAEIRRDIERVIDTPRPPHRFGPCPEMVDEGHDEGCKEPKHPHQCGTTLRGHERATEVKCEECGVTQQVEGLFERQAEFAGGYSYTITDLSGTVLPALREYVPKRTMQHWAARGWLNPTGHDNEGEPKYLLNDVRELWAQAMDGTKKA
;
A
#
# COMPACT_ATOMS: atom_id res chain seq x y z
N MET A 1 -12.61 -48.35 24.64
CA MET A 1 -12.44 -47.19 23.74
C MET A 1 -11.21 -46.42 24.21
N THR A 2 -10.17 -46.37 23.40
CA THR A 2 -8.96 -45.61 23.71
C THR A 2 -9.20 -44.15 23.32
N THR A 3 -8.97 -43.21 24.24
CA THR A 3 -9.12 -41.77 23.92
C THR A 3 -7.84 -41.23 23.28
N MET A 4 -7.93 -40.10 22.57
CA MET A 4 -6.73 -39.43 22.00
C MET A 4 -5.71 -39.06 23.08
N SER A 5 -6.15 -38.75 24.30
CA SER A 5 -5.27 -38.48 25.44
C SER A 5 -4.53 -39.73 25.92
N ASP A 6 -5.17 -40.90 25.86
CA ASP A 6 -4.53 -42.17 26.21
C ASP A 6 -3.50 -42.57 25.16
N LEU A 7 -3.79 -42.31 23.90
CA LEU A 7 -2.86 -42.55 22.78
C LEU A 7 -1.63 -41.64 22.87
N ALA A 8 -1.82 -40.35 23.14
CA ALA A 8 -0.71 -39.41 23.33
C ALA A 8 0.18 -39.78 24.52
N ARG A 9 -0.42 -40.21 25.63
CA ARG A 9 0.30 -40.67 26.82
C ARG A 9 1.06 -41.97 26.55
N TRP A 10 0.50 -42.86 25.75
CA TRP A 10 1.19 -44.08 25.32
C TRP A 10 2.39 -43.75 24.42
N LEU A 11 2.23 -42.89 23.42
CA LEU A 11 3.33 -42.45 22.54
C LEU A 11 4.48 -41.84 23.36
N HIS A 12 4.16 -40.95 24.30
CA HIS A 12 5.17 -40.31 25.15
C HIS A 12 5.94 -41.31 26.05
N ARG A 13 5.28 -42.37 26.53
CA ARG A 13 5.92 -43.39 27.37
C ARG A 13 6.76 -44.40 26.57
N ASN A 14 6.53 -44.51 25.28
CA ASN A 14 7.14 -45.53 24.42
C ASN A 14 8.09 -44.93 23.37
N VAL A 15 8.58 -43.69 23.58
CA VAL A 15 9.47 -42.99 22.63
C VAL A 15 10.71 -43.81 22.27
N THR A 16 11.32 -44.51 23.22
CA THR A 16 12.50 -45.35 22.97
C THR A 16 12.20 -46.59 22.13
N ALA A 17 11.02 -47.19 22.31
CA ALA A 17 10.58 -48.32 21.48
C ALA A 17 10.29 -47.87 20.05
N ILE A 18 9.66 -46.69 19.91
CA ILE A 18 9.38 -46.07 18.60
C ILE A 18 10.69 -45.67 17.90
N ALA A 19 11.68 -45.15 18.64
CA ALA A 19 12.98 -44.77 18.09
C ALA A 19 13.86 -45.96 17.66
N ALA A 20 13.56 -47.17 18.15
CA ALA A 20 14.26 -48.40 17.79
C ALA A 20 13.61 -49.12 16.58
N ASP A 21 12.44 -48.66 16.13
CA ASP A 21 11.72 -49.22 15.00
C ASP A 21 12.29 -48.71 13.66
N GLU A 22 12.32 -49.57 12.65
CA GLU A 22 12.87 -49.21 11.32
C GLU A 22 12.05 -48.11 10.62
N GLY A 23 10.78 -47.92 10.96
CA GLY A 23 9.90 -46.88 10.42
C GLY A 23 9.83 -45.59 11.27
N PHE A 24 10.77 -45.40 12.20
CA PHE A 24 10.80 -44.23 13.09
C PHE A 24 10.81 -42.90 12.33
N ASP A 25 11.54 -42.83 11.23
CA ASP A 25 11.72 -41.64 10.40
C ASP A 25 10.40 -41.11 9.83
N VAL A 26 9.52 -42.02 9.39
CA VAL A 26 8.17 -41.69 8.90
C VAL A 26 7.32 -41.16 10.05
N CYS A 27 7.24 -41.88 11.17
CA CYS A 27 6.47 -41.42 12.34
C CYS A 27 6.94 -40.06 12.85
N PHE A 28 8.27 -39.85 12.90
CA PHE A 28 8.85 -38.59 13.36
C PHE A 28 8.53 -37.44 12.41
N SER A 29 8.69 -37.64 11.10
CA SER A 29 8.46 -36.59 10.10
C SER A 29 7.00 -36.15 10.08
N GLU A 30 6.03 -37.08 10.13
CA GLU A 30 4.61 -36.77 10.19
C GLU A 30 4.24 -35.97 11.46
N ILE A 31 4.69 -36.40 12.64
CA ILE A 31 4.42 -35.68 13.89
C ILE A 31 5.09 -34.29 13.88
N ALA A 32 6.29 -34.18 13.31
CA ALA A 32 7.00 -32.92 13.19
C ALA A 32 6.34 -31.96 12.17
N GLU A 33 5.71 -32.48 11.11
CA GLU A 33 4.90 -31.70 10.18
C GLU A 33 3.63 -31.18 10.84
N ILE A 34 2.87 -32.05 11.50
CA ILE A 34 1.66 -31.66 12.23
C ILE A 34 1.98 -30.59 13.28
N ARG A 35 3.09 -30.75 14.02
CA ARG A 35 3.56 -29.73 14.96
C ARG A 35 3.84 -28.40 14.25
N ARG A 36 4.61 -28.41 13.15
CA ARG A 36 4.95 -27.19 12.39
C ARG A 36 3.70 -26.50 11.83
N ASP A 37 2.71 -27.27 11.40
CA ASP A 37 1.45 -26.73 10.89
C ASP A 37 0.62 -26.09 12.01
N ILE A 38 0.53 -26.76 13.17
CA ILE A 38 -0.10 -26.18 14.36
C ILE A 38 0.62 -24.89 14.77
N GLU A 39 1.95 -24.88 14.80
CA GLU A 39 2.74 -23.69 15.10
C GLU A 39 2.48 -22.57 14.09
N ARG A 40 2.39 -22.87 12.79
CA ARG A 40 2.02 -21.86 11.77
C ARG A 40 0.62 -21.29 11.93
N VAL A 41 -0.34 -22.08 12.41
CA VAL A 41 -1.71 -21.62 12.66
C VAL A 41 -1.76 -20.77 13.93
N ILE A 42 -1.10 -21.19 15.00
CA ILE A 42 -1.03 -20.46 16.27
C ILE A 42 -0.23 -19.17 16.10
N ASP A 43 0.99 -19.28 15.58
CA ASP A 43 1.90 -18.18 15.27
C ASP A 43 1.71 -17.73 13.82
N THR A 44 0.45 -17.53 13.41
CA THR A 44 0.15 -16.99 12.08
C THR A 44 0.92 -15.69 11.90
N PRO A 45 1.92 -15.61 10.99
CA PRO A 45 2.65 -14.38 10.76
C PRO A 45 1.65 -13.32 10.33
N ARG A 46 1.56 -12.21 11.08
CA ARG A 46 0.68 -11.12 10.69
C ARG A 46 1.08 -10.68 9.29
N PRO A 47 0.13 -10.56 8.34
CA PRO A 47 0.45 -10.09 7.01
C PRO A 47 1.13 -8.71 7.13
N PRO A 48 2.18 -8.45 6.34
CA PRO A 48 2.88 -7.17 6.39
C PRO A 48 1.90 -6.01 6.24
N HIS A 49 2.02 -5.03 7.13
CA HIS A 49 1.27 -3.80 7.04
C HIS A 49 1.70 -3.03 5.77
N ARG A 50 0.73 -2.45 5.07
CA ARG A 50 0.97 -1.64 3.88
C ARG A 50 1.04 -0.17 4.27
N PHE A 51 2.18 0.46 4.00
CA PHE A 51 2.47 1.84 4.35
C PHE A 51 2.26 2.82 3.17
N GLY A 52 1.68 2.35 2.06
CA GLY A 52 1.47 3.16 0.85
C GLY A 52 2.65 3.08 -0.14
N PRO A 53 2.61 3.84 -1.24
CA PRO A 53 3.66 3.84 -2.25
C PRO A 53 4.94 4.54 -1.76
N CYS A 54 6.09 4.08 -2.24
CA CYS A 54 7.39 4.70 -1.97
C CYS A 54 7.42 6.12 -2.55
N PRO A 55 7.77 7.16 -1.76
CA PRO A 55 7.84 8.55 -2.23
C PRO A 55 9.17 8.91 -2.93
N GLU A 56 10.13 7.98 -2.97
CA GLU A 56 11.46 8.26 -3.51
C GLU A 56 11.41 8.56 -5.01
N MET A 57 12.11 9.62 -5.43
CA MET A 57 12.29 9.95 -6.84
C MET A 57 13.48 9.16 -7.39
N VAL A 58 13.24 8.37 -8.42
CA VAL A 58 14.24 7.57 -9.12
C VAL A 58 14.41 8.10 -10.54
N ASP A 59 15.66 8.15 -11.00
CA ASP A 59 16.02 8.56 -12.36
C ASP A 59 16.03 7.37 -13.34
N GLU A 60 15.86 6.15 -12.83
CA GLU A 60 15.94 4.89 -13.57
C GLU A 60 14.55 4.35 -13.86
N GLY A 61 14.13 4.43 -15.12
CA GLY A 61 12.83 3.93 -15.58
C GLY A 61 12.16 4.92 -16.53
N HIS A 62 11.60 4.40 -17.62
CA HIS A 62 10.86 5.16 -18.61
C HIS A 62 9.40 4.75 -18.51
N ASP A 63 8.51 5.70 -18.27
CA ASP A 63 7.08 5.54 -18.51
C ASP A 63 6.90 5.45 -20.04
N GLU A 64 6.13 4.49 -20.58
CA GLU A 64 6.12 4.12 -22.02
C GLU A 64 5.84 5.28 -23.01
N GLY A 65 5.43 6.46 -22.53
CA GLY A 65 5.16 7.66 -23.30
C GLY A 65 6.16 8.83 -23.17
N CYS A 66 7.30 8.69 -22.47
CA CYS A 66 8.17 9.82 -22.13
C CYS A 66 9.30 10.05 -23.16
N LYS A 67 9.39 11.26 -23.75
CA LYS A 67 10.35 11.56 -24.84
C LYS A 67 11.79 11.81 -24.39
N GLU A 68 12.04 11.95 -23.08
CA GLU A 68 13.37 12.25 -22.54
C GLU A 68 14.04 10.99 -21.95
N PRO A 69 15.36 10.80 -22.17
CA PRO A 69 16.06 9.57 -21.80
C PRO A 69 16.29 9.37 -20.30
N LYS A 70 16.09 10.41 -19.48
CA LYS A 70 16.10 10.36 -18.00
C LYS A 70 15.10 11.36 -17.47
N HIS A 71 14.05 10.89 -16.81
CA HIS A 71 13.12 11.75 -16.10
C HIS A 71 13.01 11.25 -14.65
N PRO A 72 13.21 12.12 -13.64
CA PRO A 72 12.96 11.74 -12.27
C PRO A 72 11.47 11.42 -12.12
N HIS A 73 11.15 10.20 -11.69
CA HIS A 73 9.79 9.77 -11.41
C HIS A 73 9.72 9.06 -10.07
N GLN A 74 8.52 9.01 -9.50
CA GLN A 74 8.35 8.36 -8.20
C GLN A 74 8.44 6.84 -8.35
N CYS A 75 9.20 6.20 -7.47
CA CYS A 75 9.37 4.75 -7.41
C CYS A 75 8.02 4.02 -7.31
N GLY A 76 7.08 4.52 -6.51
CA GLY A 76 5.68 4.05 -6.51
C GLY A 76 5.45 2.65 -5.92
N THR A 77 6.50 1.88 -5.66
CA THR A 77 6.44 0.53 -5.06
C THR A 77 5.73 0.56 -3.72
N THR A 78 4.79 -0.37 -3.50
CA THR A 78 4.08 -0.44 -2.22
C THR A 78 5.03 -0.86 -1.09
N LEU A 79 5.24 0.04 -0.13
CA LEU A 79 6.02 -0.23 1.07
C LEU A 79 5.27 -1.19 2.00
N ARG A 80 5.98 -2.24 2.42
CA ARG A 80 5.45 -3.31 3.28
C ARG A 80 6.38 -3.54 4.44
N GLY A 81 5.83 -3.71 5.64
CA GLY A 81 6.65 -3.94 6.83
C GLY A 81 5.85 -4.44 8.02
N HIS A 82 6.51 -4.56 9.16
CA HIS A 82 5.83 -4.84 10.42
C HIS A 82 4.96 -3.66 10.83
N GLU A 83 3.76 -3.89 11.40
CA GLU A 83 2.80 -2.84 11.79
C GLU A 83 3.40 -1.76 12.72
N ARG A 84 4.37 -2.16 13.55
CA ARG A 84 5.09 -1.28 14.48
C ARG A 84 6.51 -0.90 14.01
N ALA A 85 6.80 -1.10 12.74
CA ALA A 85 8.08 -0.67 12.19
C ALA A 85 8.18 0.85 12.27
N THR A 86 9.31 1.36 12.76
CA THR A 86 9.64 2.80 12.69
C THR A 86 10.24 3.17 11.35
N GLU A 87 10.80 2.19 10.65
CA GLU A 87 11.45 2.32 9.35
C GLU A 87 11.02 1.19 8.42
N VAL A 88 10.81 1.50 7.14
CA VAL A 88 10.47 0.51 6.10
C VAL A 88 11.39 0.72 4.91
N LYS A 89 12.03 -0.35 4.45
CA LYS A 89 12.88 -0.34 3.27
C LYS A 89 12.07 -0.65 2.02
N CYS A 90 12.23 0.16 0.98
CA CYS A 90 11.70 -0.15 -0.35
C CYS A 90 12.49 -1.31 -0.97
N GLU A 91 11.78 -2.31 -1.50
CA GLU A 91 12.41 -3.46 -2.16
C GLU A 91 12.98 -3.13 -3.55
N GLU A 92 12.47 -2.07 -4.18
CA GLU A 92 12.83 -1.70 -5.56
C GLU A 92 13.96 -0.67 -5.60
N CYS A 93 13.78 0.51 -5.00
CA CYS A 93 14.83 1.54 -4.94
C CYS A 93 15.82 1.35 -3.78
N GLY A 94 15.54 0.44 -2.84
CA GLY A 94 16.43 0.16 -1.71
C GLY A 94 16.45 1.23 -0.60
N VAL A 95 15.74 2.36 -0.77
CA VAL A 95 15.73 3.45 0.21
C VAL A 95 14.91 3.08 1.45
N THR A 96 15.45 3.42 2.62
CA THR A 96 14.77 3.28 3.91
C THR A 96 13.96 4.53 4.21
N GLN A 97 12.66 4.36 4.41
CA GLN A 97 11.72 5.42 4.73
C GLN A 97 11.37 5.37 6.21
N GLN A 98 11.45 6.51 6.90
CA GLN A 98 10.88 6.67 8.23
C GLN A 98 9.36 6.60 8.13
N VAL A 99 8.70 5.81 8.98
CA VAL A 99 7.23 5.69 9.02
C VAL A 99 6.60 6.96 9.59
N GLU A 100 7.28 7.61 10.53
CA GLU A 100 6.88 8.92 11.03
C GLU A 100 6.95 9.97 9.91
N GLY A 101 5.85 10.71 9.72
CA GLY A 101 5.69 11.66 8.62
C GLY A 101 5.64 11.03 7.23
N LEU A 102 5.61 9.70 7.08
CA LEU A 102 5.51 9.06 5.77
C LEU A 102 4.17 9.36 5.08
N PHE A 103 3.09 9.34 5.85
CA PHE A 103 1.74 9.67 5.35
C PHE A 103 1.60 11.16 5.02
N GLU A 104 2.23 12.05 5.78
CA GLU A 104 2.27 13.48 5.48
C GLU A 104 3.10 13.77 4.23
N ARG A 105 4.29 13.17 4.11
CA ARG A 105 5.08 13.24 2.88
C ARG A 105 4.31 12.65 1.71
N GLN A 106 3.68 11.48 1.85
CA GLN A 106 2.80 10.93 0.80
C GLN A 106 1.64 11.87 0.47
N ALA A 107 1.06 12.58 1.45
CA ALA A 107 -0.02 13.54 1.22
C ALA A 107 0.47 14.83 0.53
N GLU A 108 1.66 15.33 0.87
CA GLU A 108 2.32 16.45 0.20
C GLU A 108 2.69 16.07 -1.25
N PHE A 109 3.27 14.90 -1.46
CA PHE A 109 3.52 14.32 -2.78
C PHE A 109 2.21 14.10 -3.55
N ALA A 110 1.11 13.70 -2.89
CA ALA A 110 -0.21 13.58 -3.50
C ALA A 110 -0.85 14.89 -3.94
N GLY A 111 -0.44 16.02 -3.34
CA GLY A 111 -0.75 17.34 -3.89
C GLY A 111 -0.15 17.59 -5.28
N GLY A 112 0.98 16.94 -5.57
CA GLY A 112 1.68 16.96 -6.87
C GLY A 112 1.16 15.92 -7.87
N TYR A 113 0.21 15.06 -7.50
CA TYR A 113 -0.39 14.10 -8.42
C TYR A 113 -1.57 14.71 -9.16
N SER A 114 -1.59 14.45 -10.46
CA SER A 114 -2.67 14.86 -11.35
C SER A 114 -3.70 13.74 -11.47
N TYR A 115 -4.97 14.07 -11.28
CA TYR A 115 -6.09 13.12 -11.30
C TYR A 115 -7.15 13.60 -12.29
N THR A 116 -7.95 12.68 -12.84
CA THR A 116 -9.12 13.08 -13.63
C THR A 116 -10.16 13.75 -12.72
N ILE A 117 -11.03 14.60 -13.28
CA ILE A 117 -12.14 15.20 -12.51
C ILE A 117 -13.05 14.11 -11.90
N THR A 118 -13.19 12.97 -12.57
CA THR A 118 -13.96 11.83 -12.07
C THR A 118 -13.29 11.21 -10.85
N ASP A 119 -11.97 10.98 -10.89
CA ASP A 119 -11.23 10.45 -9.74
C ASP A 119 -11.19 11.42 -8.56
N LEU A 120 -11.02 12.71 -8.85
CA LEU A 120 -11.03 13.78 -7.84
C LEU A 120 -12.35 13.80 -7.08
N SER A 121 -13.47 13.83 -7.80
CA SER A 121 -14.80 13.92 -7.20
C SER A 121 -15.29 12.60 -6.59
N GLY A 122 -14.91 11.45 -7.16
CA GLY A 122 -15.40 10.15 -6.75
C GLY A 122 -14.56 9.46 -5.67
N THR A 123 -13.25 9.70 -5.63
CA THR A 123 -12.32 8.90 -4.83
C THR A 123 -11.40 9.77 -3.97
N VAL A 124 -10.66 10.70 -4.58
CA VAL A 124 -9.56 11.41 -3.91
C VAL A 124 -10.07 12.41 -2.86
N LEU A 125 -10.95 13.35 -3.25
CA LEU A 125 -11.48 14.35 -2.32
C LEU A 125 -12.30 13.70 -1.18
N PRO A 126 -13.21 12.73 -1.45
CA PRO A 126 -13.92 12.03 -0.38
C PRO A 126 -13.00 11.29 0.60
N ALA A 127 -11.95 10.62 0.11
CA ALA A 127 -10.99 9.92 0.97
C ALA A 127 -10.24 10.88 1.90
N LEU A 128 -9.98 12.10 1.44
CA LEU A 128 -9.34 13.17 2.20
C LEU A 128 -10.32 13.99 3.06
N ARG A 129 -11.61 13.61 3.07
CA ARG A 129 -12.70 14.34 3.73
C ARG A 129 -12.85 15.80 3.25
N GLU A 130 -12.45 16.06 2.02
CA GLU A 130 -12.61 17.33 1.35
C GLU A 130 -13.80 17.30 0.39
N TYR A 131 -14.33 18.49 0.06
CA TYR A 131 -15.43 18.61 -0.88
C TYR A 131 -15.20 19.76 -1.85
N VAL A 132 -15.12 19.42 -3.14
CA VAL A 132 -15.20 20.36 -4.26
C VAL A 132 -16.23 19.80 -5.25
N PRO A 133 -17.29 20.55 -5.61
CA PRO A 133 -18.30 20.04 -6.53
C PRO A 133 -17.72 19.70 -7.90
N LYS A 134 -18.08 18.53 -8.45
CA LYS A 134 -17.65 18.10 -9.80
C LYS A 134 -17.93 19.15 -10.87
N ARG A 135 -19.13 19.73 -10.85
CA ARG A 135 -19.58 20.76 -11.80
C ARG A 135 -18.75 22.03 -11.73
N THR A 136 -18.22 22.36 -10.55
CA THR A 136 -17.34 23.50 -10.33
C THR A 136 -15.98 23.26 -10.96
N MET A 137 -15.37 22.09 -10.73
CA MET A 137 -14.12 21.70 -11.39
C MET A 137 -14.25 21.66 -12.92
N GLN A 138 -15.35 21.12 -13.45
CA GLN A 138 -15.64 21.12 -14.89
C GLN A 138 -15.76 22.55 -15.45
N HIS A 139 -16.41 23.45 -14.70
CA HIS A 139 -16.54 24.84 -15.09
C HIS A 139 -15.17 25.55 -15.14
N TRP A 140 -14.31 25.32 -14.15
CA TRP A 140 -12.96 25.87 -14.11
C TRP A 140 -12.09 25.35 -15.25
N ALA A 141 -12.16 24.06 -15.55
CA ALA A 141 -11.48 23.46 -16.70
C ALA A 141 -11.96 24.08 -18.03
N ALA A 142 -13.27 24.20 -18.23
CA ALA A 142 -13.83 24.81 -19.45
C ALA A 142 -13.48 26.29 -19.63
N ARG A 143 -13.25 27.02 -18.53
CA ARG A 143 -12.82 28.42 -18.52
C ARG A 143 -11.29 28.58 -18.65
N GLY A 144 -10.52 27.50 -18.58
CA GLY A 144 -9.06 27.53 -18.55
C GLY A 144 -8.49 28.07 -17.22
N TRP A 145 -9.27 28.05 -16.15
CA TRP A 145 -8.80 28.43 -14.81
C TRP A 145 -8.12 27.26 -14.10
N LEU A 146 -8.56 26.05 -14.41
CA LEU A 146 -7.90 24.81 -13.98
C LEU A 146 -7.19 24.23 -15.21
N ASN A 147 -5.85 24.26 -15.20
CA ASN A 147 -5.04 23.83 -16.33
C ASN A 147 -4.74 22.33 -16.25
N PRO A 148 -4.90 21.58 -17.34
CA PRO A 148 -4.53 20.18 -17.37
C PRO A 148 -3.01 20.04 -17.30
N THR A 149 -2.52 19.15 -16.45
CA THR A 149 -1.08 18.84 -16.31
C THR A 149 -0.68 17.57 -17.04
N GLY A 150 -1.65 16.79 -17.52
CA GLY A 150 -1.45 15.57 -18.28
C GLY A 150 -2.77 14.97 -18.74
N HIS A 151 -2.72 13.79 -19.33
CA HIS A 151 -3.90 13.01 -19.70
C HIS A 151 -3.76 11.58 -19.15
N ASP A 152 -4.88 10.85 -19.02
CA ASP A 152 -4.85 9.42 -18.75
C ASP A 152 -4.70 8.58 -20.02
N ASN A 153 -4.73 7.25 -19.85
CA ASN A 153 -4.60 6.30 -20.95
C ASN A 153 -5.82 6.32 -21.90
N GLU A 154 -6.94 6.93 -21.48
CA GLU A 154 -8.17 7.10 -22.25
C GLU A 154 -8.25 8.48 -22.93
N GLY A 155 -7.26 9.35 -22.67
CA GLY A 155 -7.18 10.71 -23.20
C GLY A 155 -7.93 11.75 -22.38
N GLU A 156 -8.40 11.41 -21.18
CA GLU A 156 -9.07 12.35 -20.28
C GLU A 156 -8.04 13.25 -19.57
N PRO A 157 -8.29 14.57 -19.48
CA PRO A 157 -7.38 15.51 -18.86
C PRO A 157 -7.27 15.28 -17.34
N LYS A 158 -6.04 15.34 -16.85
CA LYS A 158 -5.68 15.25 -15.44
C LYS A 158 -5.30 16.62 -14.88
N TYR A 159 -5.66 16.85 -13.63
CA TYR A 159 -5.49 18.12 -12.94
C TYR A 159 -4.84 17.90 -11.58
N LEU A 160 -3.96 18.80 -11.18
CA LEU A 160 -3.32 18.77 -9.87
C LEU A 160 -4.36 18.97 -8.77
N LEU A 161 -4.27 18.12 -7.74
CA LEU A 161 -5.11 18.26 -6.56
C LEU A 161 -4.90 19.63 -5.86
N ASN A 162 -3.65 20.13 -5.85
CA ASN A 162 -3.35 21.43 -5.26
C ASN A 162 -4.01 22.59 -6.02
N ASP A 163 -3.98 22.63 -7.35
CA ASP A 163 -4.67 23.67 -8.14
C ASP A 163 -6.18 23.69 -7.86
N VAL A 164 -6.79 22.52 -7.71
CA VAL A 164 -8.20 22.38 -7.35
C VAL A 164 -8.48 22.95 -5.95
N ARG A 165 -7.62 22.67 -4.98
CA ARG A 165 -7.73 23.20 -3.61
C ARG A 165 -7.54 24.71 -3.56
N GLU A 166 -6.56 25.23 -4.29
CA GLU A 166 -6.28 26.67 -4.36
C GLU A 166 -7.46 27.44 -4.96
N LEU A 167 -8.01 26.97 -6.10
CA LEU A 167 -9.19 27.57 -6.72
C LEU A 167 -10.42 27.48 -5.81
N TRP A 168 -10.57 26.38 -5.06
CA TRP A 168 -11.65 26.23 -4.12
C TRP A 168 -11.54 27.18 -2.93
N ALA A 169 -10.35 27.32 -2.36
CA ALA A 169 -10.09 28.29 -1.29
C ALA A 169 -10.39 29.73 -1.77
N GLN A 170 -9.91 30.11 -2.97
CA GLN A 170 -10.21 31.41 -3.57
C GLN A 170 -11.71 31.65 -3.80
N ALA A 171 -12.44 30.63 -4.28
CA ALA A 171 -13.88 30.72 -4.49
C ALA A 171 -14.65 30.90 -3.16
N MET A 172 -14.25 30.17 -2.11
CA MET A 172 -14.88 30.26 -0.79
C MET A 172 -14.58 31.59 -0.08
N ASP A 173 -13.37 32.14 -0.25
CA ASP A 173 -13.00 33.46 0.28
C ASP A 173 -13.63 34.62 -0.50
N GLY A 174 -13.79 34.48 -1.82
CA GLY A 174 -14.52 35.45 -2.65
C GLY A 174 -16.02 35.51 -2.33
N THR A 175 -16.61 34.40 -1.89
CA THR A 175 -18.02 34.32 -1.49
C THR A 175 -18.29 35.05 -0.15
N LYS A 176 -17.28 35.22 0.71
CA LYS A 176 -17.39 36.00 1.96
C LYS A 176 -17.36 37.53 1.77
N LYS A 177 -17.12 38.03 0.55
CA LYS A 177 -17.06 39.47 0.23
C LYS A 177 -18.34 40.03 -0.44
N ALA A 178 -19.44 39.29 -0.44
CA ALA A 178 -20.75 39.76 -0.94
C ALA A 178 -21.72 40.05 0.20
#